data_AF-A0A2N3FQ19-F1
#
_entry.id   AF-A0A2N3FQ19-F1
#
_cell.length_a   1.000
_cell.length_b   1.000
_cell.length_c   1.000
_cell.angle_alpha   90.00
_cell.angle_beta   90.00
_cell.angle_gamma   90.00
#
_symmetry.space_group_name_H-M   'P 1'
#
loop_
_entity.id
_entity.type
_entity.pdbx_description
1 polymer ?
#
loop_
_entity_poly.entity_id
_entity_poly.type
_entity_poly.pdbx_seq_one_letter_code
_entity_poly.pdbx_strand_id
1 'polypeptide(L)'
;MKAQPTLRAGIAALALFTVAGLIWGCVAEDPSRAVTTATSPSASQVAATADATERDVSRMGGPAERDGVRYLANFFASPSGNFLCFISAAGAGCAGSTWDAGVEPSRKICKDEGGVMGPELWGTTPAAWACGTDPHSLPFLASGTDDDNLGVAWWDARFGASAPFPPEPSQQLAILPDGKALVAGDFRCSVAKDTVTCRNSRTGEGFRVSRAKVDLKA
;
A
#
# COMPACT_ATOMS: atom_id res chain seq x y z
N MET A 1 55.44 27.99 -4.45
CA MET A 1 55.85 27.49 -5.79
C MET A 1 54.68 27.71 -6.75
N LYS A 2 54.98 28.24 -7.94
CA LYS A 2 54.04 28.62 -9.01
C LYS A 2 53.51 27.37 -9.74
N ALA A 3 52.25 27.40 -10.20
CA ALA A 3 51.85 27.19 -11.62
C ALA A 3 50.35 26.82 -11.77
N GLN A 4 49.61 27.67 -12.49
CA GLN A 4 48.58 27.29 -13.49
C GLN A 4 49.31 27.19 -14.86
N PRO A 5 48.67 26.89 -16.03
CA PRO A 5 47.48 26.09 -16.39
C PRO A 5 47.67 25.22 -17.69
N THR A 6 46.56 24.66 -18.21
CA THR A 6 46.21 24.32 -19.63
C THR A 6 46.89 23.18 -20.41
N LEU A 7 46.08 22.29 -21.04
CA LEU A 7 45.95 22.06 -22.52
C LEU A 7 44.93 20.90 -22.77
N ARG A 8 43.81 21.12 -23.47
CA ARG A 8 43.53 21.00 -24.93
C ARG A 8 43.22 19.58 -25.47
N ALA A 9 41.98 19.46 -25.97
CA ALA A 9 41.54 18.97 -27.29
C ALA A 9 41.86 17.55 -27.76
N GLY A 10 40.80 16.86 -28.22
CA GLY A 10 40.87 15.71 -29.13
C GLY A 10 39.51 15.42 -29.77
N ILE A 11 39.33 15.84 -31.02
CA ILE A 11 38.23 15.50 -31.94
C ILE A 11 38.68 14.32 -32.81
N ALA A 12 37.77 13.39 -33.16
CA ALA A 12 37.66 12.66 -34.45
C ALA A 12 36.97 11.29 -34.22
N ALA A 13 36.24 10.67 -35.13
CA ALA A 13 35.55 11.02 -36.38
C ALA A 13 34.73 9.76 -36.75
N LEU A 14 33.62 9.93 -37.46
CA LEU A 14 32.85 8.84 -38.05
C LEU A 14 33.67 8.06 -39.08
N ALA A 15 33.44 6.74 -39.17
CA ALA A 15 33.64 5.97 -40.39
C ALA A 15 32.58 4.85 -40.50
N LEU A 16 31.64 5.06 -41.43
CA LEU A 16 30.77 4.05 -42.02
C LEU A 16 31.58 3.20 -43.00
N PHE A 17 31.49 1.87 -42.91
CA PHE A 17 31.81 0.98 -44.02
C PHE A 17 30.79 -0.15 -44.11
N THR A 18 29.99 -0.08 -45.17
CA THR A 18 29.23 -1.18 -45.75
C THR A 18 30.15 -2.03 -46.64
N VAL A 19 30.16 -3.35 -46.46
CA VAL A 19 30.55 -4.29 -47.51
C VAL A 19 29.59 -5.47 -47.50
N ALA A 20 28.88 -5.63 -48.61
CA ALA A 20 28.06 -6.78 -48.96
C ALA A 20 28.93 -7.91 -49.51
N GLY A 21 28.57 -9.16 -49.19
CA GLY A 21 29.15 -10.36 -49.78
C GLY A 21 28.18 -11.55 -49.67
N LEU A 22 27.46 -11.84 -50.74
CA LEU A 22 26.84 -13.15 -51.01
C LEU A 22 27.93 -14.22 -51.14
N ILE A 23 27.72 -15.49 -50.72
CA ILE A 23 27.52 -16.69 -51.59
C ILE A 23 26.96 -17.90 -50.78
N TRP A 24 26.00 -18.60 -51.41
CA TRP A 24 25.65 -20.04 -51.37
C TRP A 24 25.33 -20.82 -50.06
N GLY A 25 24.03 -21.16 -49.93
CA GLY A 25 23.54 -22.53 -50.16
C GLY A 25 23.66 -23.58 -49.05
N CYS A 26 22.53 -23.89 -48.40
CA CYS A 26 22.02 -25.26 -48.18
C CYS A 26 20.54 -25.19 -47.72
N VAL A 27 19.75 -26.16 -48.18
CA VAL A 27 18.30 -26.27 -48.03
C VAL A 27 17.94 -27.19 -46.87
N ALA A 28 16.87 -26.82 -46.17
CA ALA A 28 15.95 -27.59 -45.32
C ALA A 28 16.41 -28.08 -43.93
N GLU A 29 15.81 -27.49 -42.88
CA GLU A 29 15.52 -28.16 -41.60
C GLU A 29 14.27 -27.54 -40.92
N ASP A 30 13.24 -28.38 -40.79
CA ASP A 30 12.09 -28.43 -39.85
C ASP A 30 11.49 -27.16 -39.18
N PRO A 31 10.19 -26.86 -39.39
CA PRO A 31 9.39 -26.05 -38.48
C PRO A 31 8.64 -26.98 -37.51
N SER A 32 9.31 -27.44 -36.45
CA SER A 32 8.62 -28.05 -35.30
C SER A 32 9.41 -27.84 -34.02
N ARG A 33 9.34 -26.60 -33.53
CA ARG A 33 9.47 -26.35 -32.10
C ARG A 33 8.21 -25.63 -31.64
N ALA A 34 7.25 -26.43 -31.19
CA ALA A 34 6.18 -25.95 -30.36
C ALA A 34 6.81 -25.19 -29.18
N VAL A 35 6.64 -23.88 -29.16
CA VAL A 35 6.91 -23.09 -27.97
C VAL A 35 5.86 -23.53 -26.97
N THR A 36 6.27 -24.32 -25.99
CA THR A 36 5.49 -24.59 -24.80
C THR A 36 5.22 -23.25 -24.14
N THR A 37 4.02 -22.72 -24.31
CA THR A 37 3.53 -21.56 -23.59
C THR A 37 3.62 -21.91 -22.11
N ALA A 38 4.64 -21.41 -21.43
CA ALA A 38 4.71 -21.48 -19.98
C ALA A 38 3.53 -20.64 -19.48
N THR A 39 2.48 -21.32 -19.04
CA THR A 39 1.39 -20.72 -18.27
C THR A 39 2.01 -20.14 -17.01
N SER A 40 2.37 -18.86 -17.07
CA SER A 40 2.67 -18.08 -15.88
C SER A 40 1.44 -18.16 -14.98
N PRO A 41 1.55 -18.54 -13.69
CA PRO A 41 0.41 -18.53 -12.80
C PRO A 41 -0.03 -17.06 -12.68
N SER A 42 -1.09 -16.70 -13.40
CA SER A 42 -1.79 -15.44 -13.19
C SER A 42 -2.18 -15.43 -11.73
N ALA A 43 -1.60 -14.49 -10.98
CA ALA A 43 -2.08 -14.15 -9.66
C ALA A 43 -3.59 -13.98 -9.78
N SER A 44 -4.35 -14.87 -9.13
CA SER A 44 -5.80 -14.84 -9.15
C SER A 44 -6.23 -13.59 -8.41
N GLN A 45 -6.34 -12.48 -9.14
CA GLN A 45 -7.05 -11.30 -8.69
C GLN A 45 -8.51 -11.73 -8.56
N VAL A 46 -9.00 -11.79 -7.32
CA VAL A 46 -10.41 -12.04 -7.03
C VAL A 46 -11.20 -10.93 -7.71
N ALA A 47 -11.91 -11.25 -8.79
CA ALA A 47 -12.70 -10.29 -9.52
C ALA A 47 -13.82 -9.77 -8.60
N ALA A 48 -13.80 -8.47 -8.32
CA ALA A 48 -14.78 -7.85 -7.47
C ALA A 48 -16.11 -7.63 -8.17
N THR A 49 -17.20 -7.97 -7.49
CA THR A 49 -18.54 -7.55 -7.86
C THR A 49 -18.87 -6.23 -7.17
N ALA A 50 -19.60 -5.35 -7.86
CA ALA A 50 -19.93 -4.01 -7.33
C ALA A 50 -20.71 -4.06 -5.99
N ASP A 51 -21.49 -5.14 -5.82
CA ASP A 51 -22.34 -5.35 -4.64
C ASP A 51 -21.59 -5.99 -3.46
N ALA A 52 -20.33 -6.42 -3.64
CA ALA A 52 -19.56 -7.04 -2.55
C ALA A 52 -19.36 -6.05 -1.40
N THR A 53 -19.81 -6.40 -0.20
CA THR A 53 -19.60 -5.59 1.02
C THR A 53 -18.25 -5.85 1.67
N GLU A 54 -17.52 -6.86 1.21
CA GLU A 54 -16.27 -7.30 1.82
C GLU A 54 -15.29 -7.77 0.75
N ARG A 55 -13.99 -7.58 1.02
CA ARG A 55 -12.90 -8.11 0.20
C ARG A 55 -11.82 -8.75 1.07
N ASP A 56 -11.46 -9.98 0.71
CA ASP A 56 -10.30 -10.66 1.28
C ASP A 56 -9.00 -10.13 0.64
N VAL A 57 -8.12 -9.62 1.49
CA VAL A 57 -6.82 -9.05 1.12
C VAL A 57 -5.65 -9.81 1.77
N SER A 58 -5.89 -11.02 2.30
CA SER A 58 -4.90 -11.82 3.04
C SER A 58 -3.64 -12.17 2.25
N ARG A 59 -3.71 -12.13 0.91
CA ARG A 59 -2.64 -12.56 -0.02
C ARG A 59 -2.18 -11.44 -0.95
N MET A 60 -2.54 -10.19 -0.66
CA MET A 60 -2.12 -9.01 -1.40
C MET A 60 -1.74 -7.91 -0.42
N GLY A 61 -1.17 -6.83 -0.93
CA GLY A 61 -0.64 -5.75 -0.11
C GLY A 61 0.83 -5.48 -0.39
N GLY A 62 1.30 -4.33 0.09
CA GLY A 62 2.71 -3.98 0.07
C GLY A 62 3.48 -4.77 1.13
N PRO A 63 4.72 -5.20 0.85
CA PRO A 63 5.56 -5.81 1.86
C PRO A 63 5.84 -4.80 2.98
N ALA A 64 5.66 -5.24 4.22
CA ALA A 64 5.95 -4.48 5.43
C ALA A 64 6.60 -5.40 6.47
N GLU A 65 7.22 -4.80 7.49
CA GLU A 65 7.91 -5.53 8.53
C GLU A 65 7.63 -4.90 9.90
N ARG A 66 7.51 -5.74 10.93
CA ARG A 66 7.40 -5.33 12.34
C ARG A 66 8.09 -6.39 13.18
N ASP A 67 8.96 -5.97 14.09
CA ASP A 67 9.70 -6.86 14.99
C ASP A 67 10.41 -8.01 14.25
N GLY A 68 10.95 -7.74 13.05
CA GLY A 68 11.62 -8.72 12.19
C GLY A 68 10.69 -9.70 11.46
N VAL A 69 9.37 -9.53 11.58
CA VAL A 69 8.36 -10.36 10.91
C VAL A 69 7.80 -9.61 9.71
N ARG A 70 7.90 -10.23 8.54
CA ARG A 70 7.34 -9.70 7.28
C ARG A 70 5.88 -10.06 7.11
N TYR A 71 5.11 -9.13 6.57
CA TYR A 71 3.69 -9.30 6.25
C TYR A 71 3.31 -8.47 5.02
N LEU A 72 2.10 -8.70 4.50
CA LEU A 72 1.50 -7.88 3.45
C LEU A 72 0.51 -6.90 4.06
N ALA A 73 0.75 -5.61 3.90
CA ALA A 73 -0.08 -4.54 4.40
C ALA A 73 -0.96 -3.96 3.28
N ASN A 74 -2.23 -3.77 3.59
CA ASN A 74 -3.19 -3.10 2.72
C ASN A 74 -3.62 -1.81 3.39
N PHE A 75 -3.47 -0.70 2.69
CA PHE A 75 -3.78 0.64 3.17
C PHE A 75 -5.10 1.11 2.60
N PHE A 76 -5.90 1.80 3.41
CA PHE A 76 -7.11 2.48 2.95
C PHE A 76 -7.35 3.76 3.76
N ALA A 77 -8.03 4.71 3.15
CA ALA A 77 -8.56 5.88 3.85
C ALA A 77 -10.06 5.72 4.13
N SER A 78 -10.54 6.30 5.23
CA SER A 78 -11.98 6.47 5.50
C SER A 78 -12.61 7.41 4.46
N PRO A 79 -13.95 7.42 4.26
CA PRO A 79 -14.64 8.27 3.28
C PRO A 79 -14.28 9.75 3.35
N SER A 80 -14.18 10.29 4.56
CA SER A 80 -13.73 11.68 4.80
C SER A 80 -12.24 11.95 4.55
N GLY A 81 -11.43 10.91 4.32
CA GLY A 81 -9.97 11.00 4.23
C GLY A 81 -9.26 11.22 5.56
N ASN A 82 -9.99 11.37 6.68
CA ASN A 82 -9.40 11.72 7.98
C ASN A 82 -8.62 10.58 8.65
N PHE A 83 -9.07 9.34 8.46
CA PHE A 83 -8.40 8.16 8.99
C PHE A 83 -7.68 7.42 7.88
N LEU A 84 -6.37 7.26 8.05
CA LEU A 84 -5.52 6.47 7.16
C LEU A 84 -5.18 5.18 7.90
N CYS A 85 -5.64 4.06 7.38
CA CYS A 85 -5.59 2.78 8.07
C CYS A 85 -4.81 1.74 7.27
N PHE A 86 -4.30 0.75 7.99
CA PHE A 86 -3.73 -0.47 7.42
C PHE A 86 -4.43 -1.70 7.98
N ILE A 87 -4.41 -2.77 7.20
CA ILE A 87 -4.80 -4.11 7.60
C ILE A 87 -3.86 -5.15 6.98
N SER A 88 -3.54 -6.18 7.75
CA SER A 88 -2.72 -7.32 7.35
C SER A 88 -3.18 -8.57 8.10
N ALA A 89 -2.66 -9.73 7.70
CA ALA A 89 -2.87 -10.97 8.47
C ALA A 89 -2.18 -10.97 9.85
N ALA A 90 -1.31 -9.98 10.13
CA ALA A 90 -0.61 -9.86 11.41
C ALA A 90 -1.26 -8.84 12.35
N GLY A 91 -2.05 -7.91 11.83
CA GLY A 91 -2.63 -6.81 12.60
C GLY A 91 -3.29 -5.74 11.76
N ALA A 92 -3.87 -4.75 12.42
CA ALA A 92 -4.52 -3.61 11.82
C ALA A 92 -4.30 -2.35 12.67
N GLY A 93 -4.42 -1.18 12.03
CA GLY A 93 -4.26 0.09 12.71
C GLY A 93 -4.78 1.26 11.91
N CYS A 94 -4.97 2.40 12.58
CA CYS A 94 -5.37 3.65 11.94
C CYS A 94 -4.58 4.82 12.52
N ALA A 95 -4.21 5.75 11.65
CA ALA A 95 -3.77 7.08 12.03
C ALA A 95 -4.91 8.08 11.78
N GLY A 96 -5.10 9.03 12.70
CA GLY A 96 -6.07 10.12 12.53
C GLY A 96 -5.39 11.46 12.36
N SER A 97 -5.71 12.19 11.28
CA SER A 97 -5.15 13.52 11.01
C SER A 97 -5.82 14.63 11.81
N THR A 98 -7.13 14.51 12.06
CA THR A 98 -7.89 15.43 12.90
C THR A 98 -8.78 14.68 13.89
N TRP A 99 -8.90 15.26 15.07
CA TRP A 99 -9.72 14.77 16.18
C TRP A 99 -10.51 15.94 16.74
N ASP A 100 -11.71 15.67 17.25
CA ASP A 100 -12.45 16.72 17.95
C ASP A 100 -11.71 17.10 19.24
N ALA A 101 -11.82 18.37 19.65
CA ALA A 101 -11.13 18.85 20.84
C ALA A 101 -11.53 18.02 22.08
N GLY A 102 -10.53 17.58 22.85
CA GLY A 102 -10.74 16.72 24.03
C GLY A 102 -10.92 15.23 23.73
N VAL A 103 -11.00 14.84 22.45
CA VAL A 103 -10.96 13.43 22.00
C VAL A 103 -9.53 12.94 21.85
N GLU A 104 -8.56 13.87 21.82
CA GLU A 104 -7.14 13.56 21.70
C GLU A 104 -6.78 12.45 22.69
N PRO A 105 -6.46 11.25 22.18
CA PRO A 105 -6.06 10.15 23.03
C PRO A 105 -4.77 10.60 23.68
N SER A 106 -4.84 10.81 25.00
CA SER A 106 -4.00 11.81 25.66
C SER A 106 -2.53 11.74 25.24
N ARG A 107 -1.92 12.87 24.85
CA ARG A 107 -0.47 13.01 24.57
C ARG A 107 0.44 12.39 25.64
N LYS A 108 -0.08 12.21 26.87
CA LYS A 108 0.57 11.53 27.99
C LYS A 108 0.92 10.06 27.72
N ILE A 109 0.23 9.40 26.78
CA ILE A 109 0.45 7.98 26.45
C ILE A 109 1.79 7.80 25.74
N CYS A 110 2.12 8.70 24.80
CA CYS A 110 3.29 8.57 23.94
C CYS A 110 4.54 9.32 24.40
N LYS A 111 4.52 9.92 25.61
CA LYS A 111 5.67 10.58 26.27
C LYS A 111 6.63 11.26 25.26
N ASP A 112 7.85 10.73 25.13
CA ASP A 112 8.94 11.26 24.30
C ASP A 112 9.02 10.60 22.91
N GLU A 113 8.11 9.68 22.59
CA GLU A 113 8.06 8.91 21.34
C GLU A 113 7.34 9.68 20.21
N GLY A 114 7.01 10.95 20.44
CA GLY A 114 6.29 11.81 19.51
C GLY A 114 4.80 11.92 19.87
N GLY A 115 3.93 11.72 18.88
CA GLY A 115 2.49 11.85 19.04
C GLY A 115 1.78 10.49 19.12
N VAL A 116 0.55 10.50 19.65
CA VAL A 116 -0.35 9.36 19.42
C VAL A 116 -0.73 9.36 17.95
N MET A 117 -0.33 8.31 17.24
CA MET A 117 -0.67 8.13 15.83
C MET A 117 -2.11 7.66 15.69
N GLY A 118 -2.48 6.67 16.49
CA GLY A 118 -3.84 6.15 16.60
C GLY A 118 -3.86 4.73 17.17
N PRO A 119 -5.02 4.05 17.13
CA PRO A 119 -5.13 2.70 17.66
C PRO A 119 -4.54 1.65 16.72
N GLU A 120 -3.93 0.63 17.30
CA GLU A 120 -3.43 -0.55 16.61
C GLU A 120 -3.80 -1.83 17.37
N LEU A 121 -3.80 -2.94 16.65
CA LEU A 121 -4.06 -4.28 17.15
C LEU A 121 -3.11 -5.25 16.43
N TRP A 122 -2.38 -6.08 17.18
CA TRP A 122 -1.38 -7.01 16.64
C TRP A 122 -1.52 -8.41 17.21
N GLY A 123 -1.44 -9.42 16.34
CA GLY A 123 -1.54 -10.82 16.74
C GLY A 123 -2.74 -11.07 17.63
N THR A 124 -2.50 -11.49 18.87
CA THR A 124 -3.53 -11.76 19.89
C THR A 124 -3.56 -10.73 21.03
N THR A 125 -2.76 -9.66 20.95
CA THR A 125 -2.73 -8.65 22.02
C THR A 125 -3.99 -7.79 21.97
N PRO A 126 -4.46 -7.21 23.09
CA PRO A 126 -5.50 -6.19 23.06
C PRO A 126 -5.10 -4.99 22.19
N ALA A 127 -6.09 -4.25 21.69
CA ALA A 127 -5.82 -3.02 20.96
C ALA A 127 -5.18 -1.98 21.89
N ALA A 128 -4.22 -1.24 21.36
CA ALA A 128 -3.42 -0.26 22.09
C ALA A 128 -3.17 0.99 21.25
N TRP A 129 -2.65 2.03 21.88
CA TRP A 129 -2.19 3.23 21.18
C TRP A 129 -0.81 3.01 20.58
N ALA A 130 -0.65 3.37 19.31
CA ALA A 130 0.64 3.49 18.66
C ALA A 130 1.19 4.90 18.76
N CYS A 131 2.49 4.98 18.99
CA CYS A 131 3.25 6.21 19.18
C CYS A 131 4.29 6.34 18.08
N GLY A 132 4.47 7.56 17.57
CA GLY A 132 5.46 7.83 16.54
C GLY A 132 5.33 9.21 15.92
N THR A 133 6.09 9.42 14.85
CA THR A 133 6.21 10.71 14.14
C THR A 133 5.59 10.71 12.75
N ASP A 134 5.43 9.54 12.12
CA ASP A 134 5.06 9.39 10.72
C ASP A 134 3.91 8.40 10.55
N PRO A 135 2.89 8.69 9.74
CA PRO A 135 1.79 7.75 9.50
C PRO A 135 2.29 6.45 8.85
N HIS A 136 1.99 5.31 9.47
CA HIS A 136 2.30 3.97 8.93
C HIS A 136 1.40 3.55 7.75
N SER A 137 0.40 4.37 7.40
CA SER A 137 -0.60 4.06 6.38
C SER A 137 -0.48 5.05 5.23
N LEU A 138 -0.18 4.53 4.04
CA LEU A 138 0.01 5.30 2.81
C LEU A 138 -0.99 4.85 1.74
N PRO A 139 -2.29 5.16 1.89
CA PRO A 139 -3.33 4.68 0.99
C PRO A 139 -3.41 5.53 -0.28
N PHE A 140 -2.30 5.74 -0.98
CA PHE A 140 -2.29 6.49 -2.24
C PHE A 140 -2.55 5.54 -3.40
N LEU A 141 -3.21 5.99 -4.48
CA LEU A 141 -3.40 5.18 -5.70
C LEU A 141 -2.17 5.20 -6.61
N ALA A 142 -1.42 6.30 -6.60
CA ALA A 142 -0.13 6.41 -7.29
C ALA A 142 0.94 6.82 -6.27
N SER A 143 2.09 6.13 -6.28
CA SER A 143 3.23 6.39 -5.39
C SER A 143 4.32 7.27 -6.02
N GLY A 144 4.17 7.67 -7.30
CA GLY A 144 5.18 8.46 -8.02
C GLY A 144 6.47 7.72 -8.39
N THR A 145 6.57 6.43 -8.06
CA THR A 145 7.66 5.52 -8.43
C THR A 145 7.05 4.19 -8.91
N ASP A 146 7.43 3.73 -10.11
CA ASP A 146 7.14 2.46 -10.77
C ASP A 146 5.96 1.61 -10.20
N ASP A 147 4.79 1.90 -10.75
CA ASP A 147 3.60 1.11 -11.13
C ASP A 147 2.90 0.07 -10.24
N ASP A 148 3.48 -0.53 -9.20
CA ASP A 148 2.75 -1.66 -8.58
C ASP A 148 1.93 -1.30 -7.34
N ASN A 149 2.19 -0.12 -6.72
CA ASN A 149 1.55 0.40 -5.50
C ASN A 149 0.78 -0.63 -4.67
N LEU A 150 1.52 -1.67 -4.25
CA LEU A 150 0.92 -2.93 -3.80
C LEU A 150 0.11 -2.76 -2.52
N GLY A 151 0.40 -1.70 -1.75
CA GLY A 151 -0.34 -1.32 -0.55
C GLY A 151 -1.82 -1.05 -0.79
N VAL A 152 -2.23 -0.72 -2.03
CA VAL A 152 -3.63 -0.52 -2.39
C VAL A 152 -4.10 -1.48 -3.47
N ALA A 153 -3.44 -2.64 -3.64
CA ALA A 153 -3.78 -3.64 -4.65
C ALA A 153 -5.21 -4.20 -4.53
N TRP A 154 -5.85 -4.02 -3.37
CA TRP A 154 -7.26 -4.34 -3.15
C TRP A 154 -8.21 -3.39 -3.87
N TRP A 155 -7.76 -2.20 -4.28
CA TRP A 155 -8.61 -1.16 -4.81
C TRP A 155 -8.97 -1.39 -6.27
N ASP A 156 -10.25 -1.28 -6.59
CA ASP A 156 -10.74 -1.03 -7.94
C ASP A 156 -12.02 -0.19 -7.86
N ALA A 157 -12.36 0.48 -8.97
CA ALA A 157 -13.48 1.41 -9.03
C ALA A 157 -14.87 0.77 -8.82
N ARG A 158 -15.00 -0.57 -8.79
CA ARG A 158 -16.27 -1.24 -8.50
C ARG A 158 -16.49 -1.42 -7.00
N PHE A 159 -15.44 -1.33 -6.19
CA PHE A 159 -15.51 -1.61 -4.75
C PHE A 159 -15.03 -0.44 -3.89
N GLY A 160 -13.94 0.19 -4.31
CA GLY A 160 -13.36 1.36 -3.65
C GLY A 160 -13.91 2.66 -4.21
N ALA A 161 -13.62 3.75 -3.51
CA ALA A 161 -13.74 5.11 -4.01
C ALA A 161 -12.36 5.79 -4.03
N SER A 162 -12.26 6.98 -4.59
CA SER A 162 -11.04 7.79 -4.49
C SER A 162 -11.39 9.23 -4.12
N ALA A 163 -10.44 9.89 -3.45
CA ALA A 163 -10.53 11.31 -3.13
C ALA A 163 -9.15 11.96 -3.26
N PRO A 164 -9.06 13.24 -3.66
CA PRO A 164 -7.80 13.98 -3.58
C PRO A 164 -7.27 14.01 -2.15
N PHE A 165 -5.97 13.89 -1.96
CA PHE A 165 -5.32 14.09 -0.66
C PHE A 165 -5.01 15.57 -0.44
N PRO A 166 -5.62 16.25 0.55
CA PRO A 166 -5.11 17.54 1.01
C PRO A 166 -3.87 17.27 1.87
N PRO A 167 -2.72 17.93 1.66
CA PRO A 167 -2.50 19.20 0.98
C PRO A 167 -2.03 19.12 -0.49
N GLU A 168 -1.90 17.92 -1.06
CA GLU A 168 -1.36 17.68 -2.41
C GLU A 168 -2.41 17.00 -3.31
N PRO A 169 -3.34 17.77 -3.93
CA PRO A 169 -4.51 17.22 -4.63
C PRO A 169 -4.19 16.37 -5.86
N SER A 170 -2.95 16.45 -6.38
CA SER A 170 -2.45 15.56 -7.42
C SER A 170 -2.34 14.11 -6.95
N GLN A 171 -2.22 13.87 -5.65
CA GLN A 171 -2.28 12.55 -5.06
C GLN A 171 -3.73 12.15 -4.79
N GLN A 172 -4.06 10.90 -5.08
CA GLN A 172 -5.38 10.32 -4.84
C GLN A 172 -5.29 9.28 -3.74
N LEU A 173 -6.20 9.35 -2.77
CA LEU A 173 -6.38 8.32 -1.75
C LEU A 173 -7.23 7.16 -2.27
N ALA A 174 -6.87 5.94 -1.92
CA ALA A 174 -7.70 4.75 -2.02
C ALA A 174 -8.67 4.72 -0.82
N ILE A 175 -9.94 5.02 -1.09
CA ILE A 175 -10.98 5.14 -0.07
C ILE A 175 -11.72 3.81 0.05
N LEU A 176 -11.86 3.30 1.28
CA LEU A 176 -12.79 2.22 1.60
C LEU A 176 -14.16 2.84 1.93
N PRO A 177 -15.19 2.68 1.07
CA PRO A 177 -16.47 3.34 1.26
C PRO A 177 -17.24 2.86 2.50
N ASP A 178 -18.21 3.66 2.93
CA ASP A 178 -19.18 3.27 3.95
C ASP A 178 -19.88 1.95 3.58
N GLY A 179 -20.05 1.08 4.57
CA GLY A 179 -20.66 -0.24 4.41
C GLY A 179 -19.73 -1.30 3.81
N LYS A 180 -18.48 -0.95 3.47
CA LYS A 180 -17.47 -1.89 2.97
C LYS A 180 -16.51 -2.33 4.08
N ALA A 181 -15.86 -3.47 3.86
CA ALA A 181 -14.86 -4.04 4.75
C ALA A 181 -13.71 -4.71 3.99
N LEU A 182 -12.53 -4.70 4.61
CA LEU A 182 -11.39 -5.52 4.22
C LEU A 182 -11.16 -6.59 5.28
N VAL A 183 -10.78 -7.79 4.84
CA VAL A 183 -10.44 -8.93 5.71
C VAL A 183 -9.06 -9.44 5.36
N ALA A 184 -8.23 -9.67 6.38
CA ALA A 184 -6.91 -10.28 6.23
C ALA A 184 -6.68 -11.28 7.36
N GLY A 185 -6.75 -12.57 7.04
CA GLY A 185 -6.73 -13.64 8.04
C GLY A 185 -7.85 -13.45 9.07
N ASP A 186 -7.48 -13.39 10.36
CA ASP A 186 -8.43 -13.17 11.45
C ASP A 186 -8.88 -11.71 11.60
N PHE A 187 -8.21 -10.77 10.93
CA PHE A 187 -8.46 -9.35 11.08
C PHE A 187 -9.50 -8.86 10.08
N ARG A 188 -10.39 -7.98 10.55
CA ARG A 188 -11.41 -7.33 9.74
C ARG A 188 -11.50 -5.86 10.08
N CYS A 189 -11.36 -4.99 9.09
CA CYS A 189 -11.62 -3.56 9.20
C CYS A 189 -12.83 -3.18 8.37
N SER A 190 -13.77 -2.44 8.97
CA SER A 190 -14.99 -2.00 8.30
C SER A 190 -15.27 -0.53 8.57
N VAL A 191 -15.95 0.12 7.61
CA VAL A 191 -16.30 1.53 7.67
C VAL A 191 -17.80 1.67 7.74
N ALA A 192 -18.29 2.48 8.68
CA ALA A 192 -19.69 2.89 8.73
C ALA A 192 -19.82 4.32 9.26
N LYS A 193 -20.34 5.23 8.44
CA LYS A 193 -20.55 6.65 8.77
C LYS A 193 -19.26 7.28 9.29
N ASP A 194 -18.17 7.15 8.53
CA ASP A 194 -16.83 7.63 8.89
C ASP A 194 -16.24 7.05 10.19
N THR A 195 -16.86 6.00 10.74
CA THR A 195 -16.29 5.24 11.86
C THR A 195 -15.60 4.00 11.32
N VAL A 196 -14.30 3.87 11.59
CA VAL A 196 -13.56 2.64 11.27
C VAL A 196 -13.59 1.71 12.47
N THR A 197 -13.91 0.44 12.26
CA THR A 197 -13.85 -0.60 13.28
C THR A 197 -12.98 -1.73 12.78
N CYS A 198 -11.89 -2.02 13.49
CA CYS A 198 -11.00 -3.14 13.22
C CYS A 198 -11.04 -4.14 14.37
N ARG A 199 -11.22 -5.42 14.05
CA ARG A 199 -11.36 -6.51 15.03
C ARG A 199 -10.55 -7.72 14.62
N ASN A 200 -10.12 -8.50 15.61
CA ASN A 200 -9.61 -9.85 15.44
C ASN A 200 -10.71 -10.85 15.81
N SER A 201 -11.19 -11.62 14.83
CA SER A 201 -12.27 -12.60 15.03
C SER A 201 -11.89 -13.77 15.94
N ARG A 202 -10.59 -14.08 16.04
CA ARG A 202 -10.07 -15.15 16.90
C ARG A 202 -10.04 -14.78 18.37
N THR A 203 -9.76 -13.52 18.71
CA THR A 203 -9.64 -13.08 20.12
C THR A 203 -10.81 -12.24 20.59
N GLY A 204 -11.59 -11.64 19.69
CA GLY A 204 -12.61 -10.65 20.02
C GLY A 204 -12.05 -9.27 20.37
N GLU A 205 -10.73 -9.09 20.33
CA GLU A 205 -10.07 -7.81 20.53
C GLU A 205 -10.26 -6.89 19.32
N GLY A 206 -10.29 -5.58 19.55
CA GLY A 206 -10.57 -4.64 18.48
C GLY A 206 -10.53 -3.19 18.93
N PHE A 207 -10.54 -2.30 17.94
CA PHE A 207 -10.72 -0.88 18.16
C PHE A 207 -11.79 -0.30 17.22
N ARG A 208 -12.38 0.80 17.69
CA ARG A 208 -13.31 1.64 16.93
C ARG A 208 -12.82 3.06 17.02
N VAL A 209 -12.70 3.71 15.87
CA VAL A 209 -12.17 5.06 15.74
C VAL A 209 -13.12 5.94 14.94
N SER A 210 -13.34 7.14 15.47
CA SER A 210 -14.12 8.23 14.87
C SER A 210 -13.54 9.56 15.36
N ARG A 211 -13.90 10.68 14.72
CA ARG A 211 -13.44 12.01 15.16
C ARG A 211 -13.79 12.33 16.61
N ALA A 212 -14.93 11.81 17.07
CA ALA A 212 -15.51 12.11 18.38
C ALA A 212 -15.06 11.14 19.48
N LYS A 213 -14.53 9.96 19.13
CA LYS A 213 -14.17 8.93 20.11
C LYS A 213 -13.24 7.87 19.52
N VAL A 214 -12.34 7.36 20.36
CA VAL A 214 -11.67 6.07 20.17
C VAL A 214 -12.01 5.10 21.30
N ASP A 215 -12.31 3.86 20.93
CA ASP A 215 -12.56 2.74 21.82
C ASP A 215 -11.59 1.60 21.49
N LEU A 216 -10.83 1.12 22.48
CA LEU A 216 -9.83 0.05 22.33
C LEU A 216 -10.35 -1.33 22.75
N LYS A 217 -11.65 -1.47 23.03
CA LYS A 217 -12.28 -2.75 23.39
C LYS A 217 -13.46 -3.05 22.48
N ALA A 218 -13.31 -2.70 21.20
CA ALA A 218 -14.43 -2.55 20.29
C ALA A 218 -14.97 -3.86 19.74
#